data_AF-X0RUP1-F1
#
_entry.id   AF-X0RUP1-F1
#
_cell.length_a   1.000
_cell.length_b   1.000
_cell.length_c   1.000
_cell.angle_alpha   90.00
_cell.angle_beta   90.00
_cell.angle_gamma   90.00
#
_symmetry.space_group_name_H-M   'P 1'
#
loop_
_entity.id
_entity.type
_entity.pdbx_description
1 polymer ?
#
loop_
_entity_poly.entity_id
_entity_poly.type
_entity_poly.pdbx_seq_one_letter_code
_entity_poly.pdbx_strand_id
1 'polypeptide(L)'
;MSKKEERLLLEGMDLIELYRQDPVLAAKDLLNVDLAPIQRIVIRDMWLKGFTMLVAGRGCGKTFLLGVIAVLSALLYPAYRVGLLGPGFRQAKLIFLEIERLWDKAPIFRHACSKKPT
;
A
#
# COMPACT_ATOMS: atom_id res chain seq x y z
N MET A 1 -17.80 20.57 -16.98
CA MET A 1 -17.54 20.23 -15.56
C MET A 1 -18.28 21.23 -14.70
N SER A 2 -19.16 20.78 -13.81
CA SER A 2 -19.82 21.63 -12.82
C SER A 2 -18.77 22.17 -11.84
N LYS A 3 -18.94 23.40 -11.32
CA LYS A 3 -18.06 23.97 -10.27
C LYS A 3 -17.88 23.04 -9.06
N LYS A 4 -18.87 22.18 -8.79
CA LYS A 4 -18.81 21.17 -7.73
C LYS A 4 -17.82 20.04 -8.05
N GLU A 5 -17.78 19.59 -9.30
CA GLU A 5 -16.89 18.52 -9.75
C GLU A 5 -15.43 18.98 -9.73
N GLU A 6 -15.18 20.22 -10.17
CA GLU A 6 -13.86 20.83 -10.11
C GLU A 6 -13.31 20.91 -8.68
N ARG A 7 -14.16 21.35 -7.74
CA ARG A 7 -13.83 21.38 -6.32
C ARG A 7 -13.50 19.98 -5.77
N LEU A 8 -14.32 18.98 -6.09
CA LEU A 8 -14.09 17.60 -5.65
C LEU A 8 -12.78 17.02 -6.19
N LEU A 9 -12.42 17.35 -7.43
CA LEU A 9 -11.16 16.93 -8.01
C LEU A 9 -9.96 17.56 -7.29
N LEU A 10 -10.02 18.86 -7.00
CA LEU A 10 -8.97 19.56 -6.25
C LEU A 10 -8.80 18.95 -4.85
N GLU A 11 -9.90 18.77 -4.12
CA GLU A 11 -9.88 18.13 -2.80
C GLU A 11 -9.32 16.69 -2.86
N GLY A 12 -9.64 15.96 -3.93
CA GLY A 12 -9.09 14.62 -4.16
C GLY A 12 -7.58 14.62 -4.46
N MET A 13 -7.09 15.61 -5.20
CA MET A 13 -5.66 15.77 -5.47
C MET A 13 -4.87 16.05 -4.19
N ASP A 14 -5.37 16.96 -3.34
CA ASP A 14 -4.77 17.27 -2.05
C ASP A 14 -4.73 16.03 -1.13
N LEU A 15 -5.78 15.23 -1.15
CA LEU A 15 -5.86 13.99 -0.38
C LEU A 15 -4.84 12.93 -0.86
N ILE A 16 -4.67 12.79 -2.18
CA ILE A 16 -3.66 11.88 -2.75
C ILE A 16 -2.25 12.33 -2.34
N GLU A 17 -1.97 13.62 -2.37
CA GLU A 17 -0.68 14.17 -1.96
C GLU A 17 -0.41 13.91 -0.47
N LEU A 18 -1.41 14.10 0.39
CA LEU A 18 -1.33 13.75 1.81
C LEU A 18 -0.97 12.26 2.01
N TYR A 19 -1.63 11.35 1.29
CA TYR A 19 -1.35 9.92 1.40
C TYR A 19 0.03 9.52 0.89
N ARG A 20 0.57 10.23 -0.11
CA ARG A 20 1.95 10.02 -0.56
C ARG A 20 2.97 10.51 0.46
N GLN A 21 2.64 11.52 1.25
CA GLN A 21 3.51 12.04 2.31
C GLN A 21 3.42 11.23 3.61
N ASP A 22 2.24 10.68 3.95
CA ASP A 22 2.05 9.82 5.11
C ASP A 22 1.52 8.42 4.74
N PRO A 23 2.41 7.45 4.46
CA PRO A 23 2.01 6.08 4.12
C PRO A 23 1.33 5.34 5.29
N VAL A 24 1.51 5.81 6.54
CA VAL A 24 0.85 5.21 7.70
C VAL A 24 -0.63 5.56 7.69
N LEU A 25 -0.94 6.83 7.42
CA LEU A 25 -2.31 7.28 7.27
C LEU A 25 -2.97 6.60 6.05
N ALA A 26 -2.25 6.52 4.93
CA ALA A 26 -2.73 5.82 3.74
C ALA A 26 -3.04 4.35 4.01
N ALA A 27 -2.18 3.63 4.75
CA ALA A 27 -2.44 2.24 5.14
C ALA A 27 -3.70 2.09 6.00
N LYS A 28 -3.91 3.03 6.93
CA LYS A 28 -5.09 3.03 7.80
C LYS A 28 -6.38 3.29 7.02
N ASP A 29 -6.40 4.35 6.22
CA ASP A 29 -7.62 4.79 5.56
C ASP A 29 -7.97 3.93 4.35
N LEU A 30 -6.98 3.62 3.49
CA LEU A 30 -7.21 2.92 2.23
C LEU A 30 -7.28 1.40 2.39
N LEU A 31 -6.51 0.85 3.35
CA LEU A 31 -6.34 -0.60 3.53
C LEU A 31 -6.94 -1.13 4.84
N ASN A 32 -7.49 -0.27 5.69
CA ASN A 32 -8.02 -0.63 7.01
C ASN A 32 -6.98 -1.38 7.87
N VAL A 33 -5.72 -0.92 7.81
CA VAL A 33 -4.59 -1.49 8.54
C VAL A 33 -4.11 -0.54 9.63
N ASP A 34 -4.17 -0.98 10.88
CA ASP A 34 -3.46 -0.31 11.97
C ASP A 34 -2.08 -0.94 12.20
N LEU A 35 -1.04 -0.23 11.80
CA LEU A 35 0.35 -0.68 11.91
C LEU A 35 0.86 -0.53 13.34
N ALA A 36 1.64 -1.50 13.81
CA ALA A 36 2.35 -1.39 15.09
C ALA A 36 3.39 -0.24 15.05
N PRO A 37 3.77 0.35 16.20
CA PRO A 37 4.68 1.51 16.23
C PRO A 37 5.98 1.32 15.44
N ILE A 38 6.62 0.16 15.57
CA ILE A 38 7.85 -0.16 14.83
C ILE A 38 7.60 -0.26 13.32
N GLN A 39 6.45 -0.80 12.91
CA GLN A 39 6.08 -0.95 11.52
C GLN A 39 5.80 0.41 10.86
N ARG A 40 5.27 1.38 11.62
CA ARG A 40 5.05 2.77 11.15
C ARG A 40 6.36 3.45 10.80
N ILE A 41 7.42 3.22 11.57
CA ILE A 41 8.76 3.76 11.29
C ILE A 41 9.32 3.10 10.03
N VAL A 42 9.26 1.77 9.97
CA VAL A 42 9.77 1.00 8.83
C VAL A 42 9.07 1.38 7.52
N ILE A 43 7.73 1.48 7.52
CA ILE A 43 6.99 1.79 6.29
C ILE A 43 7.28 3.21 5.79
N ARG A 44 7.41 4.19 6.69
CA ARG A 44 7.78 5.56 6.33
C ARG A 44 9.17 5.60 5.71
N ASP A 45 10.12 4.89 6.29
CA ASP A 45 11.48 4.82 5.76
C ASP A 45 11.53 4.18 4.36
N MET A 46 10.82 3.06 4.19
CA MET A 46 10.73 2.36 2.90
C MET A 46 9.99 3.15 1.83
N TRP A 47 9.02 3.97 2.20
CA TRP A 47 8.18 4.72 1.27
C TRP A 47 8.85 6.01 0.77
N LEU A 48 9.54 6.73 1.66
CA LEU A 48 10.14 8.03 1.34
C LEU A 48 11.52 7.90 0.67
N LYS A 49 12.11 6.70 0.65
CA LYS A 49 13.42 6.44 0.05
C LYS A 49 13.28 5.65 -1.25
N GLY A 50 14.04 6.04 -2.28
CA GLY A 50 14.04 5.33 -3.57
C GLY A 50 14.62 3.91 -3.51
N PHE A 51 15.41 3.59 -2.48
CA PHE A 51 15.93 2.26 -2.23
C PHE A 51 16.03 2.03 -0.72
N THR A 52 15.65 0.84 -0.25
CA THR A 52 15.73 0.49 1.18
C THR A 52 16.08 -0.98 1.35
N MET A 53 16.99 -1.25 2.29
CA MET A 53 17.34 -2.59 2.73
C MET A 53 16.84 -2.78 4.16
N LEU A 54 15.80 -3.61 4.34
CA LEU A 54 15.25 -3.91 5.66
C LEU A 54 15.95 -5.12 6.29
N VAL A 55 16.76 -4.89 7.32
CA VAL A 55 17.34 -5.95 8.17
C VAL A 55 16.46 -6.11 9.40
N ALA A 56 15.74 -7.23 9.51
CA ALA A 56 14.83 -7.49 10.62
C ALA A 56 14.74 -8.97 10.99
N GLY A 57 14.54 -9.23 12.29
CA GLY A 57 14.42 -10.57 12.87
C GLY A 57 13.21 -11.37 12.37
N ARG A 58 13.09 -12.62 12.85
CA ARG A 58 11.90 -13.45 12.61
C ARG A 58 10.70 -12.87 13.37
N GLY A 59 9.51 -12.98 12.80
CA GLY A 59 8.27 -12.47 13.43
C GLY A 59 7.99 -10.98 13.25
N CYS A 60 8.89 -10.18 12.67
CA CYS A 60 8.68 -8.73 12.51
C CYS A 60 7.61 -8.31 11.48
N GLY A 61 6.88 -9.25 10.85
CA GLY A 61 5.83 -8.93 9.88
C GLY A 61 6.32 -8.41 8.52
N LYS A 62 7.54 -8.75 8.10
CA LYS A 62 8.15 -8.25 6.84
C LYS A 62 7.28 -8.51 5.61
N THR A 63 6.77 -9.74 5.46
CA THR A 63 5.92 -10.15 4.32
C THR A 63 4.66 -9.30 4.24
N PHE A 64 4.04 -9.04 5.39
CA PHE A 64 2.87 -8.18 5.49
C PHE A 64 3.20 -6.73 5.08
N LEU A 65 4.29 -6.16 5.59
CA LEU A 65 4.70 -4.79 5.24
C LEU A 65 4.99 -4.63 3.74
N LEU A 66 5.64 -5.62 3.12
CA LEU A 66 5.87 -5.63 1.67
C LEU A 66 4.55 -5.63 0.89
N GLY A 67 3.54 -6.38 1.35
CA GLY A 67 2.21 -6.38 0.76
C GLY A 67 1.51 -5.01 0.88
N VAL A 68 1.57 -4.38 2.05
CA VAL A 68 1.00 -3.04 2.28
C VAL A 68 1.64 -2.00 1.35
N ILE A 69 2.98 -1.94 1.31
CA ILE A 69 3.69 -1.00 0.43
C ILE A 69 3.35 -1.27 -1.03
N ALA A 70 3.35 -2.53 -1.47
CA ALA A 70 3.03 -2.89 -2.85
C ALA A 70 1.65 -2.39 -3.27
N VAL A 71 0.64 -2.58 -2.42
CA VAL A 71 -0.73 -2.13 -2.71
C VAL A 71 -0.82 -0.61 -2.70
N LEU A 72 -0.22 0.06 -1.70
CA LEU A 72 -0.21 1.52 -1.64
C LEU A 72 0.47 2.13 -2.88
N SER A 73 1.61 1.58 -3.31
CA SER A 73 2.30 2.06 -4.50
C SER A 73 1.44 1.91 -5.75
N ALA A 74 0.73 0.79 -5.89
CA ALA A 74 -0.17 0.55 -7.01
C ALA A 74 -1.43 1.44 -6.98
N LEU A 75 -1.91 1.83 -5.79
CA LEU A 75 -3.09 2.68 -5.63
C LEU A 75 -2.77 4.17 -5.82
N LEU A 76 -1.68 4.65 -5.24
CA LEU A 76 -1.36 6.08 -5.16
C LEU A 76 -0.55 6.60 -6.35
N TYR A 77 0.13 5.72 -7.11
CA TYR A 77 0.89 6.10 -8.29
C TYR A 77 0.28 5.48 -9.55
N PRO A 78 -0.37 6.31 -10.39
CA PRO A 78 -0.97 5.81 -11.63
C PRO A 78 0.12 5.28 -12.58
N ALA A 79 -0.21 4.24 -13.35
CA ALA A 79 0.70 3.53 -14.26
C ALA A 79 1.94 2.89 -13.61
N TYR A 80 2.01 2.82 -12.27
CA TYR A 80 3.09 2.16 -11.57
C TYR A 80 2.93 0.64 -11.58
N ARG A 81 4.02 -0.10 -11.85
CA ARG A 81 4.02 -1.57 -11.87
C ARG A 81 4.89 -2.09 -10.72
N VAL A 82 4.28 -2.86 -9.83
CA VAL A 82 4.97 -3.44 -8.66
C VAL A 82 5.30 -4.90 -8.94
N GLY A 83 6.59 -5.24 -8.86
CA GLY A 83 7.07 -6.62 -8.94
C GLY A 83 7.30 -7.21 -7.54
N LEU A 84 6.74 -8.39 -7.27
CA LEU A 84 6.98 -9.13 -6.03
C LEU A 84 8.01 -10.22 -6.27
N LEU A 85 9.20 -10.04 -5.72
CA LEU A 85 10.33 -10.94 -5.90
C LEU A 85 10.64 -11.69 -4.62
N GLY A 86 11.05 -12.95 -4.77
CA GLY A 86 11.54 -13.79 -3.69
C GLY A 86 12.45 -14.88 -4.26
N PRO A 87 13.15 -15.64 -3.41
CA PRO A 87 14.08 -16.68 -3.87
C PRO A 87 13.40 -17.85 -4.59
N GLY A 88 12.07 -17.94 -4.53
CA GLY A 88 11.28 -18.85 -5.34
C GLY A 88 9.81 -18.47 -5.36
N PHE A 89 9.06 -19.06 -6.30
CA PHE A 89 7.65 -18.76 -6.54
C PHE A 89 6.79 -18.85 -5.28
N ARG A 90 7.01 -19.89 -4.45
CA ARG A 90 6.25 -20.08 -3.21
C ARG A 90 6.42 -18.90 -2.24
N GLN A 91 7.63 -18.34 -2.13
CA GLN A 91 7.88 -17.25 -1.20
C GLN A 91 7.32 -15.92 -1.72
N ALA A 92 7.44 -15.66 -3.02
CA ALA A 92 6.79 -14.50 -3.63
C ALA A 92 5.26 -14.58 -3.46
N LYS A 93 4.67 -15.77 -3.61
CA LYS A 93 3.24 -16.01 -3.41
C LYS A 93 2.77 -15.73 -1.98
N LEU A 94 3.62 -15.86 -0.96
CA LEU A 94 3.25 -15.48 0.41
C LEU A 94 2.99 -13.98 0.54
N ILE A 95 3.76 -13.13 -0.16
CA ILE A 95 3.52 -11.68 -0.17
C ILE A 95 2.17 -11.41 -0.86
N PHE A 96 1.92 -12.08 -1.98
CA PHE A 96 0.67 -11.93 -2.72
C PHE A 96 -0.56 -12.38 -1.90
N LEU A 97 -0.44 -13.45 -1.10
CA LEU A 97 -1.52 -13.88 -0.20
C LEU A 97 -1.87 -12.81 0.84
N GLU A 98 -0.89 -12.03 1.32
CA GLU A 98 -1.20 -10.88 2.19
C GLU A 98 -1.96 -9.79 1.42
N ILE A 99 -1.67 -9.58 0.13
CA ILE A 99 -2.43 -8.66 -0.72
C ILE A 99 -3.88 -9.10 -0.88
N GLU A 100 -4.12 -10.39 -1.10
CA GLU A 100 -5.48 -10.96 -1.17
C GLU A 100 -6.23 -10.71 0.15
N ARG A 101 -5.58 -10.91 1.30
CA ARG A 101 -6.15 -10.64 2.62
C ARG A 101 -6.45 -9.15 2.83
N LEU A 102 -5.59 -8.26 2.33
CA LEU A 102 -5.83 -6.81 2.36
C LEU A 102 -7.06 -6.46 1.52
N TRP A 103 -7.19 -7.03 0.32
CA TRP A 103 -8.36 -6.84 -0.56
C TRP A 103 -9.67 -7.33 0.08
N ASP A 104 -9.63 -8.44 0.81
CA ASP A 104 -10.79 -8.97 1.53
C ASP A 104 -11.23 -8.05 2.70
N LYS A 105 -10.32 -7.26 3.28
CA LYS A 105 -10.59 -6.38 4.43
C LYS A 105 -10.88 -4.93 4.07
N ALA A 106 -10.36 -4.43 2.96
CA ALA A 106 -10.35 -3.02 2.60
C ALA A 106 -11.39 -2.70 1.50
N PRO A 107 -12.51 -2.03 1.82
CA PRO A 107 -13.52 -1.71 0.83
C PRO A 107 -12.98 -0.80 -0.27
N ILE A 108 -12.19 0.22 0.06
CA ILE A 108 -11.65 1.17 -0.93
C ILE A 108 -10.76 0.45 -1.94
N PHE A 109 -9.82 -0.37 -1.45
CA PHE A 109 -8.96 -1.16 -2.31
C PHE A 109 -9.77 -2.10 -3.22
N ARG A 110 -10.83 -2.73 -2.70
CA ARG A 110 -11.72 -3.58 -3.50
C ARG A 110 -12.39 -2.82 -4.64
N HIS A 111 -12.90 -1.63 -4.38
CA HIS A 111 -13.57 -0.81 -5.40
C HIS A 111 -12.59 -0.26 -6.43
N ALA A 112 -11.32 -0.07 -6.07
CA ALA A 112 -10.27 0.35 -6.99
C ALA A 112 -9.84 -0.76 -7.96
N CYS A 113 -10.09 -2.04 -7.62
CA CYS A 113 -9.75 -3.16 -8.47
C CYS A 113 -10.94 -3.61 -9.33
N SER A 114 -10.70 -3.89 -10.61
CA SER A 114 -11.72 -4.47 -11.51
C SER A 114 -11.99 -5.95 -11.24
N LYS A 115 -11.04 -6.66 -10.62
CA LYS A 115 -11.08 -8.10 -10.33
C LYS A 115 -10.38 -8.37 -9.01
N LYS A 116 -10.64 -9.53 -8.40
CA LYS A 116 -9.83 -9.99 -7.26
C LYS A 116 -8.39 -10.22 -7.75
N PRO A 117 -7.36 -9.77 -7.00
CA PRO A 117 -5.97 -10.13 -7.29
C PRO A 117 -5.81 -11.65 -7.14
N THR A 118 -5.35 -12.35 -8.18
CA THR A 118 -5.10 -13.81 -8.20
C THR A 118 -3.77 -14.14 -8.86
#